data_AF-A0A061QH93-F1
#
_entry.id   AF-A0A061QH93-F1
#
_cell.length_a   1.000
_cell.length_b   1.000
_cell.length_c   1.000
_cell.angle_alpha   90.00
_cell.angle_beta   90.00
_cell.angle_gamma   90.00
#
_symmetry.space_group_name_H-M   'P 1'
#
loop_
_entity.id
_entity.type
_entity.pdbx_description
1 polymer ?
#
loop_
_entity_poly.entity_id
_entity_poly.type
_entity_poly.pdbx_seq_one_letter_code
_entity_poly.pdbx_strand_id
1 'polypeptide(L)'
;MQGVYYTVVGFEAKACSLKREAGWATYSMRCPGSGGEDGAMTAEPQPVKEGEKIVYTYDVSWEVSDIKWVSRWDAYLRMPRGTVHWFSILNSVLVVLVLSGVVAVIMLRTIRRDLAKYEELILNETENGVRSPEAEAGWKALKSDVFRAPPKCRQLSMLVGCGLQIFLASSLTLLFGAFGFLSPAVRGALLSTLLGLYMLLSTVAGFTSVYLYSSMTRSTHGWRALSLESTGAVPGLLVAVLVLMNLLIMHTGSSGAIPLSALIPIGITWLLVCFPLGYLGGVMASRTPLVEYPTKTSQIPREVPYEGAARWRTLSMFFASGLLTFGNVFVELYFAMTSMWQGYFYYLMGFVLVIGLLTVVITAQISVVTVYVQFCRHDYRWWWQSFHRGGAVAVFIALYAVGFLVWSLNNLSGFTSIAVYLVYMSLLVGAVYISLGSIGFVVAFWFTRSIFASAKSD
;
A
#
# COMPACT_ATOMS: atom_id res chain seq x y z
N MET A 1 47.68 16.30 12.35
CA MET A 1 46.64 16.90 13.20
C MET A 1 45.30 16.70 12.50
N GLN A 2 44.50 15.71 12.91
CA GLN A 2 43.13 15.59 12.42
C GLN A 2 42.32 16.71 13.08
N GLY A 3 41.80 17.66 12.29
CA GLY A 3 40.95 18.73 12.79
C GLY A 3 39.70 18.14 13.42
N VAL A 4 39.31 18.62 14.60
CA VAL A 4 38.04 18.26 15.22
C VAL A 4 36.95 18.97 14.42
N TYR A 5 36.15 18.21 13.69
CA TYR A 5 35.00 18.74 12.95
C TYR A 5 33.77 18.74 13.85
N TYR A 6 33.09 19.88 13.93
CA TYR A 6 31.81 20.03 14.62
C TYR A 6 30.68 20.10 13.59
N THR A 7 29.56 19.43 13.87
CA THR A 7 28.36 19.50 13.04
C THR A 7 27.34 20.41 13.71
N VAL A 8 26.82 21.38 12.97
CA VAL A 8 25.73 22.24 13.44
C VAL A 8 24.45 21.42 13.49
N VAL A 9 23.90 21.28 14.69
CA VAL A 9 22.82 20.34 15.03
C VAL A 9 21.44 21.01 15.19
N GLY A 10 21.42 22.34 15.27
CA GLY A 10 20.21 23.14 15.46
C GLY A 10 20.60 24.61 15.52
N PHE A 11 19.61 25.47 15.33
CA PHE A 11 19.74 26.91 15.51
C PHE A 11 18.53 27.39 16.30
N GLU A 12 18.78 28.22 17.31
CA GLU A 12 17.74 29.02 17.96
C GLU A 12 17.90 30.45 17.44
N ALA A 13 16.88 30.95 16.76
CA ALA A 13 16.88 32.32 16.26
C ALA A 13 16.05 33.18 17.20
N LYS A 14 16.69 34.15 17.85
CA LYS A 14 16.01 35.19 18.63
C LYS A 14 16.03 36.48 17.81
N ALA A 15 14.85 36.92 17.40
CA ALA A 15 14.70 38.20 16.71
C ALA A 15 14.54 39.34 17.72
N CYS A 16 15.14 40.48 17.40
CA CYS A 16 15.30 41.60 18.31
C CYS A 16 15.30 42.89 17.47
N SER A 17 14.47 43.86 17.85
CA SER A 17 14.46 45.18 17.23
C SER A 17 15.34 46.10 18.04
N LEU A 18 16.41 46.62 17.43
CA LEU A 18 17.38 47.49 18.08
C LEU A 18 17.43 48.81 17.29
N LYS A 19 17.11 49.92 17.96
CA LYS A 19 17.22 51.27 17.37
C LYS A 19 18.67 51.56 16.99
N ARG A 20 18.89 51.86 15.70
CA ARG A 20 20.21 52.16 15.15
C ARG A 20 20.32 53.61 14.68
N GLU A 21 21.39 54.28 15.08
CA GLU A 21 21.82 55.55 14.49
C GLU A 21 22.87 55.32 13.40
N ALA A 22 22.81 56.11 12.32
CA ALA A 22 23.75 56.00 11.21
C ALA A 22 25.18 56.36 11.65
N GLY A 23 26.15 55.50 11.35
CA GLY A 23 27.58 55.71 11.66
C GLY A 23 28.13 54.84 12.81
N TRP A 24 27.28 54.15 13.57
CA TRP A 24 27.74 53.25 14.64
C TRP A 24 28.23 51.90 14.09
N ALA A 25 29.28 51.37 14.73
CA ALA A 25 29.89 50.11 14.34
C ALA A 25 29.02 48.90 14.69
N THR A 26 28.97 47.92 13.80
CA THR A 26 28.05 46.77 13.85
C THR A 26 28.35 45.77 14.97
N TYR A 27 29.54 45.83 15.59
CA TYR A 27 30.02 44.83 16.54
C TYR A 27 29.58 45.07 17.99
N SER A 28 29.03 46.24 18.33
CA SER A 28 28.76 46.63 19.71
C SER A 28 27.34 46.33 20.20
N MET A 29 26.47 45.77 19.35
CA MET A 29 25.07 45.50 19.70
C MET A 29 24.79 44.00 19.62
N ARG A 30 24.58 43.39 20.79
CA ARG A 30 24.03 42.04 20.91
C ARG A 30 22.60 42.10 21.39
N CYS A 31 21.80 41.15 20.95
CA CYS A 31 20.46 41.01 21.49
C CYS A 31 20.52 40.62 22.97
N PRO A 32 19.65 41.18 23.83
CA PRO A 32 19.58 40.80 25.23
C PRO A 32 19.41 39.27 25.37
N GLY A 33 20.29 38.62 26.13
CA GLY A 33 20.27 37.17 26.35
C GLY A 33 20.97 36.32 25.27
N SER A 34 21.79 36.92 24.40
CA SER A 34 22.59 36.23 23.36
C SER A 34 23.93 35.65 23.86
N GLY A 35 24.26 35.79 25.14
CA GLY A 35 25.47 35.25 25.75
C GLY A 35 25.49 35.58 27.22
N GLY A 36 25.78 34.60 28.06
CA GLY A 36 25.82 34.76 29.52
C GLY A 36 26.90 35.74 29.94
N GLU A 37 26.51 37.00 30.13
CA GLU A 37 27.06 37.96 31.09
C GLU A 37 26.15 39.20 31.08
N ASP A 38 25.78 39.63 32.28
CA ASP A 38 24.76 40.63 32.61
C ASP A 38 25.15 42.06 32.16
N GLY A 39 25.15 42.30 30.85
CA GLY A 39 25.50 43.59 30.25
C GLY A 39 24.60 44.03 29.10
N ALA A 40 23.39 43.48 28.98
CA ALA A 40 22.46 43.89 27.95
C ALA A 40 21.88 45.28 28.28
N MET A 41 22.36 46.33 27.61
CA MET A 41 21.63 47.60 27.54
C MET A 41 20.22 47.30 27.04
N THR A 42 19.21 47.77 27.77
CA THR A 42 17.80 47.76 27.35
C THR A 42 17.68 48.61 26.10
N ALA A 43 17.88 48.00 24.93
CA ALA A 43 17.83 48.70 23.66
C ALA A 43 16.37 49.02 23.33
N GLU A 44 16.10 50.30 23.06
CA GLU A 44 14.79 50.74 22.58
C GLU A 44 14.51 50.12 21.21
N PRO A 45 13.28 49.63 20.95
CA PRO A 45 12.91 49.12 19.63
C PRO A 45 12.97 50.23 18.58
N GLN A 46 13.43 49.91 17.36
CA GLN A 46 13.46 50.88 16.26
C GLN A 46 12.04 51.13 15.74
N PRO A 47 11.52 52.37 15.77
CA PRO A 47 10.31 52.71 15.03
C PRO A 47 10.63 52.75 13.53
N VAL A 48 9.88 52.00 12.72
CA VAL A 48 10.09 51.91 11.26
C VAL A 48 9.06 52.75 10.53
N LYS A 49 9.50 53.63 9.62
CA LYS A 49 8.63 54.38 8.70
C LYS A 49 8.61 53.76 7.30
N GLU A 50 7.54 54.02 6.54
CA GLU A 50 7.40 53.58 5.16
C GLU A 50 8.53 54.16 4.28
N GLY A 51 9.28 53.29 3.58
CA GLY A 51 10.43 53.66 2.75
C GLY A 51 11.79 53.74 3.47
N GLU A 52 11.84 53.45 4.78
CA GLU A 52 13.09 53.47 5.55
C GLU A 52 13.98 52.25 5.27
N LYS A 53 15.28 52.47 5.09
CA LYS A 53 16.26 51.38 4.87
C LYS A 53 16.65 50.74 6.19
N ILE A 54 16.19 49.51 6.42
CA ILE A 54 16.51 48.72 7.61
C ILE A 54 17.82 47.97 7.39
N VAL A 55 18.72 47.99 8.38
CA VAL A 55 19.94 47.17 8.35
C VAL A 55 19.73 45.91 9.17
N TYR A 56 19.88 44.75 8.53
CA TYR A 56 19.84 43.45 9.20
C TYR A 56 21.24 43.04 9.64
N THR A 57 21.35 42.60 10.88
CA THR A 57 22.58 42.09 11.50
C THR A 57 22.26 40.83 12.29
N TYR A 58 23.18 39.88 12.34
CA TYR A 58 23.03 38.66 13.12
C TYR A 58 24.34 38.37 13.87
N ASP A 59 24.22 37.80 15.07
CA ASP A 59 25.34 37.24 15.83
C ASP A 59 25.13 35.73 15.96
N VAL A 60 26.23 34.97 16.04
CA VAL A 60 26.20 33.50 16.14
C VAL A 60 27.00 33.06 17.34
N SER A 61 26.31 32.53 18.35
CA SER A 61 26.93 31.82 19.47
C SER A 61 26.88 30.31 19.23
N TRP A 62 28.00 29.63 19.45
CA TRP A 62 28.10 28.18 19.34
C TRP A 62 28.16 27.56 20.73
N GLU A 63 27.17 26.73 21.07
CA GLU A 63 27.14 25.97 22.31
C GLU A 63 27.40 24.49 22.04
N VAL A 64 28.37 23.92 22.76
CA VAL A 64 28.63 22.48 22.73
C VAL A 64 27.50 21.77 23.45
N SER A 65 27.01 20.68 22.87
CA SER A 65 25.93 19.91 23.48
C SER A 65 26.37 18.48 23.75
N ASP A 66 26.06 18.01 24.97
CA ASP A 66 26.46 16.71 25.50
C ASP A 66 25.68 15.53 24.90
N ILE A 67 24.63 15.81 24.10
CA ILE A 67 23.79 14.79 23.49
C ILE A 67 24.52 14.19 22.28
N LYS A 68 24.85 12.91 22.36
CA LYS A 68 25.41 12.12 21.26
C LYS A 68 24.53 12.23 20.02
N TRP A 69 25.14 12.34 18.83
CA TRP A 69 24.44 12.47 17.56
C TRP A 69 23.33 11.41 17.36
N VAL A 70 23.61 10.16 17.74
CA VAL A 70 22.68 9.02 17.59
C VAL A 70 21.39 9.22 18.39
N SER A 71 21.45 9.80 19.60
CA SER A 71 20.29 9.97 20.50
C SER A 71 19.54 11.30 20.28
N ARG A 72 19.99 12.16 19.36
CA ARG A 72 19.35 13.46 19.10
C ARG A 72 17.93 13.32 18.56
N TRP A 73 17.70 12.29 17.76
CA TRP A 73 16.39 12.03 17.17
C TRP A 73 15.36 11.56 18.21
N ASP A 74 15.80 10.99 19.34
CA ASP A 74 14.91 10.44 20.37
C ASP A 74 13.87 11.44 20.87
N ALA A 75 14.22 12.73 20.95
CA ALA A 75 13.30 13.79 21.37
C ALA A 75 12.13 13.98 20.39
N TYR A 76 12.37 13.83 19.08
CA TYR A 76 11.35 13.91 18.04
C TYR A 76 10.58 12.60 17.85
N LEU A 77 11.19 11.48 18.25
CA LEU A 77 10.61 10.13 18.14
C LEU A 77 9.66 9.79 19.31
N ARG A 78 9.74 10.52 20.43
CA ARG A 78 8.84 10.38 21.57
C ARG A 78 7.48 10.98 21.26
N MET A 79 6.56 10.18 20.72
CA MET A 79 5.16 10.59 20.59
C MET A 79 4.39 10.42 21.91
N PRO A 80 3.72 11.48 22.40
CA PRO A 80 2.67 11.32 23.42
C PRO A 80 1.55 10.49 22.79
N ARG A 81 1.06 9.45 23.49
CA ARG A 81 -0.04 8.53 23.08
C ARG A 81 0.35 7.18 22.44
N GLY A 82 1.50 6.59 22.81
CA GLY A 82 1.83 5.19 22.44
C GLY A 82 0.77 4.14 22.80
N THR A 83 -0.09 4.42 23.78
CA THR A 83 -1.21 3.55 24.18
C THR A 83 -2.25 3.33 23.08
N VAL A 84 -2.43 4.29 22.17
CA VAL A 84 -3.41 4.20 21.08
C VAL A 84 -2.98 3.15 20.04
N HIS A 85 -1.68 3.04 19.75
CA HIS A 85 -1.15 2.04 18.83
C HIS A 85 -1.33 0.62 19.36
N TRP A 86 -1.06 0.40 20.65
CA TRP A 86 -1.26 -0.90 21.29
C TRP A 86 -2.74 -1.31 21.31
N PHE A 87 -3.65 -0.35 21.55
CA PHE A 87 -5.09 -0.61 21.46
C PHE A 87 -5.50 -1.02 20.03
N SER A 88 -4.94 -0.35 19.01
CA SER A 88 -5.17 -0.72 17.61
C SER A 88 -4.71 -2.14 17.33
N ILE A 89 -3.50 -2.52 17.74
CA ILE A 89 -2.98 -3.88 17.55
C ILE A 89 -3.88 -4.91 18.23
N LEU A 90 -4.33 -4.66 19.45
CA LEU A 90 -5.20 -5.59 20.19
C LEU A 90 -6.54 -5.80 19.46
N ASN A 91 -7.16 -4.72 18.99
CA ASN A 91 -8.40 -4.80 18.22
C ASN A 91 -8.19 -5.56 16.89
N SER A 92 -7.08 -5.29 16.19
CA SER A 92 -6.70 -5.99 14.97
C SER A 92 -6.52 -7.50 15.18
N VAL A 93 -5.85 -7.90 16.27
CA VAL A 93 -5.67 -9.31 16.64
C VAL A 93 -7.01 -9.98 16.93
N LEU A 94 -7.93 -9.31 17.63
CA LEU A 94 -9.28 -9.83 17.88
C LEU A 94 -10.02 -10.12 16.56
N VAL A 95 -9.99 -9.19 15.60
CA VAL A 95 -10.62 -9.37 14.29
C VAL A 95 -10.02 -10.57 13.55
N VAL A 96 -8.69 -10.70 13.55
CA VAL A 96 -7.99 -11.86 12.95
C VAL A 96 -8.42 -13.17 13.61
N LEU A 97 -8.53 -13.23 14.93
CA LEU A 97 -8.94 -14.45 15.64
C LEU A 97 -10.38 -14.85 15.29
N VAL A 98 -11.31 -13.89 15.24
CA VAL A 98 -12.70 -14.15 14.86
C VAL A 98 -12.78 -14.68 13.42
N LEU A 99 -12.10 -14.03 12.47
CA LEU A 99 -12.07 -14.46 11.07
C LEU A 99 -11.38 -15.82 10.89
N SER A 100 -10.30 -16.08 11.64
CA SER A 100 -9.65 -17.39 11.69
C SER A 100 -10.62 -18.48 12.13
N GLY A 101 -11.45 -18.20 13.15
CA GLY A 101 -12.50 -19.10 13.61
C GLY A 101 -13.53 -19.40 12.52
N VAL A 102 -13.98 -18.39 11.76
CA VAL A 102 -14.91 -18.58 10.64
C VAL A 102 -14.28 -19.46 9.55
N VAL A 103 -13.04 -19.18 9.16
CA VAL A 103 -12.30 -19.99 8.16
C VAL A 103 -12.11 -21.43 8.65
N ALA A 104 -11.76 -21.61 9.93
CA ALA A 104 -11.63 -22.93 10.54
C ALA A 104 -12.94 -23.70 10.52
N VAL A 105 -14.08 -23.07 10.81
CA VAL A 105 -15.41 -23.69 10.71
C VAL A 105 -15.73 -24.09 9.26
N ILE A 106 -15.40 -23.25 8.27
CA ILE A 106 -15.58 -23.59 6.85
C ILE A 106 -14.75 -24.83 6.49
N MET A 107 -13.46 -24.85 6.86
CA MET A 107 -12.58 -25.99 6.59
C MET A 107 -13.05 -27.25 7.31
N LEU A 108 -13.37 -27.17 8.60
CA LEU A 108 -13.89 -28.30 9.39
C LEU A 108 -15.22 -28.82 8.88
N ARG A 109 -16.14 -27.95 8.46
CA ARG A 109 -17.41 -28.37 7.83
C ARG A 109 -17.16 -29.10 6.52
N THR A 110 -16.20 -28.63 5.71
CA THR A 110 -15.81 -29.28 4.46
C THR A 110 -15.26 -30.67 4.76
N ILE A 111 -14.29 -30.78 5.66
CA ILE A 111 -13.67 -32.04 6.07
C ILE A 111 -14.66 -33.02 6.71
N ARG A 112 -15.50 -32.58 7.66
CA ARG A 112 -16.47 -33.45 8.35
C ARG A 112 -17.53 -33.99 7.40
N ARG A 113 -18.00 -33.16 6.46
CA ARG A 113 -18.96 -33.57 5.44
C ARG A 113 -18.32 -34.55 4.45
N ASP A 114 -17.03 -34.39 4.17
CA ASP A 114 -16.26 -35.34 3.37
C ASP A 114 -16.09 -36.68 4.11
N LEU A 115 -15.74 -36.68 5.41
CA LEU A 115 -15.62 -37.90 6.22
C LEU A 115 -16.93 -38.69 6.32
N ALA A 116 -18.05 -38.04 6.62
CA ALA A 116 -19.36 -38.70 6.72
C ALA A 116 -19.77 -39.37 5.40
N LYS A 117 -19.35 -38.80 4.26
CA LYS A 117 -19.64 -39.34 2.94
C LYS A 117 -18.73 -40.51 2.57
N TYR A 118 -17.48 -40.52 3.03
CA TYR A 118 -16.62 -41.71 2.93
C TYR A 118 -17.23 -42.88 3.71
N GLU A 119 -17.74 -42.62 4.91
CA GLU A 119 -18.39 -43.63 5.74
C GLU A 119 -19.66 -44.17 5.08
N GLU A 120 -20.48 -43.29 4.49
CA GLU A 120 -21.66 -43.68 3.71
C GLU A 120 -21.31 -44.48 2.44
N LEU A 121 -20.20 -44.17 1.76
CA LEU A 121 -19.74 -44.94 0.59
C LEU A 121 -19.25 -46.34 0.96
N ILE A 122 -18.52 -46.48 2.07
CA ILE A 122 -18.07 -47.79 2.58
C ILE A 122 -19.28 -48.65 2.96
N LEU A 123 -20.31 -48.04 3.57
CA LEU A 123 -21.55 -48.74 3.92
C LEU A 123 -22.39 -49.09 2.68
N ASN A 124 -22.52 -48.17 1.71
CA ASN A 124 -23.35 -48.41 0.52
C ASN A 124 -22.69 -49.31 -0.54
N GLU A 125 -21.35 -49.39 -0.61
CA GLU A 125 -20.65 -50.41 -1.42
C GLU A 125 -20.99 -51.83 -0.98
N THR A 126 -21.40 -52.03 0.28
CA THR A 126 -21.84 -53.35 0.76
C THR A 126 -23.29 -53.70 0.42
N GLU A 127 -24.14 -52.74 0.05
CA GLU A 127 -25.57 -53.00 -0.20
C GLU A 127 -26.05 -52.79 -1.64
N ASN A 128 -25.64 -51.73 -2.36
CA ASN A 128 -26.12 -51.47 -3.73
C ASN A 128 -25.14 -50.57 -4.51
N GLY A 129 -24.48 -51.10 -5.55
CA GLY A 129 -23.48 -50.41 -6.38
C GLY A 129 -23.97 -49.25 -7.27
N VAL A 130 -24.99 -48.48 -6.84
CA VAL A 130 -25.55 -47.35 -7.58
C VAL A 130 -25.16 -46.03 -6.92
N ARG A 131 -24.26 -45.28 -7.57
CA ARG A 131 -23.82 -43.94 -7.16
C ARG A 131 -24.99 -42.95 -7.33
N SER A 132 -25.56 -42.44 -6.25
CA SER A 132 -26.71 -41.53 -6.31
C SER A 132 -26.31 -40.12 -6.83
N PRO A 133 -27.07 -39.52 -7.77
CA PRO A 133 -26.78 -38.17 -8.31
C PRO A 133 -27.04 -37.02 -7.33
N GLU A 134 -27.67 -37.29 -6.17
CA GLU A 134 -27.91 -36.31 -5.09
C GLU A 134 -26.64 -35.96 -4.31
N ALA A 135 -25.56 -36.71 -4.52
CA ALA A 135 -24.28 -36.58 -3.84
C ALA A 135 -23.45 -35.33 -4.25
N GLU A 136 -23.88 -34.57 -5.27
CA GLU A 136 -23.21 -33.37 -5.81
C GLU A 136 -23.87 -32.03 -5.41
N ALA A 137 -24.51 -31.95 -4.24
CA ALA A 137 -25.14 -30.70 -3.79
C ALA A 137 -24.12 -29.62 -3.33
N GLY A 138 -24.34 -28.36 -3.73
CA GLY A 138 -23.62 -27.18 -3.25
C GLY A 138 -22.44 -26.74 -4.12
N TRP A 139 -21.33 -26.33 -3.49
CA TRP A 139 -20.14 -25.83 -4.20
C TRP A 139 -19.49 -26.88 -5.13
N LYS A 140 -19.62 -28.18 -4.82
CA LYS A 140 -19.09 -29.30 -5.63
C LYS A 140 -19.73 -29.35 -7.02
N ALA A 141 -20.96 -28.85 -7.18
CA ALA A 141 -21.65 -28.78 -8.46
C ALA A 141 -20.99 -27.83 -9.48
N LEU A 142 -20.02 -27.02 -9.05
CA LEU A 142 -19.27 -26.09 -9.90
C LEU A 142 -17.97 -26.69 -10.46
N LYS A 143 -17.70 -27.98 -10.23
CA LYS A 143 -16.47 -28.67 -10.67
C LYS A 143 -16.14 -28.45 -12.15
N SER A 144 -17.17 -28.35 -13.00
CA SER A 144 -17.03 -28.23 -14.45
C SER A 144 -16.84 -26.80 -14.96
N ASP A 145 -17.02 -25.76 -14.12
CA ASP A 145 -17.00 -24.35 -14.58
C ASP A 145 -16.03 -23.45 -13.79
N VAL A 146 -15.56 -23.89 -12.62
CA VAL A 146 -14.73 -23.07 -11.73
C VAL A 146 -13.40 -22.61 -12.35
N PHE A 147 -12.78 -23.43 -13.18
CA PHE A 147 -11.51 -23.11 -13.84
C PHE A 147 -11.67 -22.49 -15.23
N ARG A 148 -12.89 -22.09 -15.61
CA ARG A 148 -13.13 -21.38 -16.87
C ARG A 148 -12.41 -20.04 -16.85
N ALA A 149 -11.70 -19.73 -17.93
CA ALA A 149 -10.98 -18.49 -18.12
C ALA A 149 -11.93 -17.28 -17.94
N PRO A 150 -11.60 -16.30 -17.07
CA PRO A 150 -12.45 -15.13 -16.86
C PRO A 150 -12.49 -14.20 -18.09
N PRO A 151 -13.53 -13.35 -18.22
CA PRO A 151 -13.49 -12.28 -19.20
C PRO A 151 -12.28 -11.37 -18.91
N LYS A 152 -11.62 -10.87 -19.96
CA LYS A 152 -10.48 -9.95 -19.84
C LYS A 152 -9.30 -10.52 -18.99
N CYS A 153 -8.97 -11.81 -19.16
CA CYS A 153 -7.83 -12.48 -18.50
C CYS A 153 -6.53 -11.67 -18.49
N ARG A 154 -6.21 -11.01 -19.62
CA ARG A 154 -5.00 -10.21 -19.78
C ARG A 154 -4.92 -9.07 -18.76
N GLN A 155 -6.01 -8.32 -18.58
CA GLN A 155 -6.08 -7.21 -17.64
C GLN A 155 -6.00 -7.68 -16.20
N LEU A 156 -6.71 -8.76 -15.84
CA LEU A 156 -6.64 -9.34 -14.50
C LEU A 156 -5.20 -9.78 -14.18
N SER A 157 -4.55 -10.49 -15.11
CA SER A 157 -3.19 -10.99 -14.91
C SER A 157 -2.18 -9.86 -14.74
N MET A 158 -2.31 -8.81 -15.58
CA MET A 158 -1.51 -7.59 -15.47
C MET A 158 -1.70 -6.90 -14.11
N LEU A 159 -2.94 -6.68 -13.67
CA LEU A 159 -3.24 -6.04 -12.39
C LEU A 159 -2.70 -6.85 -11.21
N VAL A 160 -2.82 -8.18 -11.25
CA VAL A 160 -2.29 -9.06 -10.20
C VAL A 160 -0.76 -9.00 -10.13
N GLY A 161 -0.08 -9.00 -11.27
CA GLY A 161 1.38 -8.85 -11.32
C GLY A 161 1.85 -7.49 -10.78
N CYS A 162 1.22 -6.39 -11.23
CA CYS A 162 1.52 -5.05 -10.72
C CYS A 162 1.27 -4.94 -9.20
N GLY A 163 0.17 -5.50 -8.71
CA GLY A 163 -0.16 -5.42 -7.29
C GLY A 163 0.76 -6.22 -6.39
N LEU A 164 1.22 -7.40 -6.83
CA LEU A 164 2.25 -8.14 -6.11
C LEU A 164 3.59 -7.38 -6.08
N GLN A 165 3.98 -6.73 -7.17
CA GLN A 165 5.17 -5.89 -7.20
C GLN A 165 5.07 -4.72 -6.21
N ILE A 166 3.95 -3.99 -6.22
CA ILE A 166 3.68 -2.90 -5.26
C ILE A 166 3.71 -3.43 -3.82
N PHE A 167 3.04 -4.55 -3.57
CA PHE A 167 2.97 -5.16 -2.24
C PHE A 167 4.34 -5.57 -1.71
N LEU A 168 5.14 -6.27 -2.52
CA LEU A 168 6.48 -6.72 -2.14
C LEU A 168 7.44 -5.54 -1.94
N ALA A 169 7.40 -4.54 -2.84
CA ALA A 169 8.25 -3.35 -2.71
C ALA A 169 7.93 -2.58 -1.43
N SER A 170 6.64 -2.40 -1.13
CA SER A 170 6.18 -1.73 0.10
C SER A 170 6.56 -2.53 1.34
N SER A 171 6.32 -3.84 1.33
CA SER A 171 6.61 -4.72 2.48
C SER A 171 8.11 -4.79 2.80
N LEU A 172 8.97 -4.92 1.79
CA LEU A 172 10.41 -4.91 1.97
C LEU A 172 10.94 -3.55 2.44
N THR A 173 10.35 -2.45 1.95
CA THR A 173 10.70 -1.10 2.42
C THR A 173 10.33 -0.92 3.89
N LEU A 174 9.13 -1.35 4.28
CA LEU A 174 8.68 -1.32 5.68
C LEU A 174 9.56 -2.20 6.56
N LEU A 175 9.99 -3.36 6.07
CA LEU A 175 10.89 -4.26 6.78
C LEU A 175 12.27 -3.63 7.01
N PHE A 176 12.86 -2.98 5.99
CA PHE A 176 14.11 -2.23 6.17
C PHE A 176 13.96 -1.03 7.10
N GLY A 177 12.81 -0.36 7.07
CA GLY A 177 12.49 0.70 8.01
C GLY A 177 12.33 0.20 9.45
N ALA A 178 11.67 -0.94 9.66
CA ALA A 178 11.46 -1.53 10.97
C ALA A 178 12.75 -2.06 11.61
N PHE A 179 13.69 -2.58 10.81
CA PHE A 179 15.03 -2.97 11.29
C PHE A 179 15.98 -1.78 11.50
N GLY A 180 15.56 -0.55 11.21
CA GLY A 180 16.38 0.64 11.41
C GLY A 180 17.44 0.89 10.34
N PHE A 181 17.39 0.18 9.19
CA PHE A 181 18.29 0.46 8.06
C PHE A 181 17.97 1.81 7.38
N LEU A 182 16.76 2.33 7.58
CA LEU A 182 16.33 3.64 7.06
C LEU A 182 16.28 4.67 8.19
N SER A 183 17.38 5.41 8.35
CA SER A 183 17.47 6.47 9.36
C SER A 183 16.60 7.69 8.98
N PRO A 184 15.88 8.30 9.94
CA PRO A 184 15.14 9.56 9.73
C PRO A 184 16.05 10.71 9.29
N ALA A 185 17.35 10.62 9.58
CA ALA A 185 18.33 11.65 9.26
C ALA A 185 18.57 11.82 7.76
N VAL A 186 18.35 10.77 6.96
CA VAL A 186 18.54 10.81 5.51
C VAL A 186 17.20 11.10 4.84
N ARG A 187 16.97 12.38 4.51
CA ARG A 187 15.78 12.82 3.80
C ARG A 187 15.64 12.05 2.50
N GLY A 188 14.46 11.48 2.26
CA GLY A 188 14.15 10.75 1.03
C GLY A 188 14.63 9.30 0.98
N ALA A 189 15.36 8.80 1.99
CA ALA A 189 15.85 7.42 1.98
C ALA A 189 14.73 6.39 1.79
N LEU A 190 13.60 6.56 2.51
CA LEU A 190 12.44 5.68 2.39
C LEU A 190 11.88 5.65 0.96
N LEU A 191 11.74 6.81 0.32
CA LEU A 191 11.24 6.91 -1.05
C LEU A 191 12.23 6.31 -2.04
N SER A 192 13.53 6.60 -1.91
CA SER A 192 14.57 6.05 -2.77
C SER A 192 14.66 4.52 -2.66
N THR A 193 14.56 3.97 -1.44
CA THR A 193 14.52 2.53 -1.21
C THR A 193 13.28 1.88 -1.79
N LEU A 194 12.10 2.50 -1.63
CA LEU A 194 10.87 2.01 -2.24
C LEU A 194 10.97 1.96 -3.77
N LEU A 195 11.48 3.04 -4.38
CA LEU A 195 11.67 3.10 -5.84
C LEU A 195 12.71 2.05 -6.30
N GLY A 196 13.84 1.93 -5.61
CA GLY A 196 14.87 0.94 -5.91
C GLY A 196 14.33 -0.50 -5.85
N LEU A 197 13.66 -0.85 -4.75
CA LEU A 197 13.04 -2.17 -4.58
C LEU A 197 11.94 -2.42 -5.61
N TYR A 198 11.11 -1.43 -5.90
CA TYR A 198 10.08 -1.52 -6.93
C TYR A 198 10.71 -1.86 -8.30
N MET A 199 11.79 -1.16 -8.68
CA MET A 199 12.48 -1.41 -9.95
C MET A 199 13.06 -2.83 -10.02
N LEU A 200 13.71 -3.30 -8.95
CA LEU A 200 14.28 -4.65 -8.87
C LEU A 200 13.22 -5.76 -8.93
N LEU A 201 12.06 -5.51 -8.33
CA LEU A 201 10.92 -6.45 -8.30
C LEU A 201 10.09 -6.44 -9.60
N SER A 202 10.52 -5.74 -10.64
CA SER A 202 9.88 -5.79 -11.97
C SER A 202 9.86 -7.21 -12.55
N THR A 203 10.84 -8.04 -12.19
CA THR A 203 10.86 -9.48 -12.49
C THR A 203 9.59 -10.20 -12.00
N VAL A 204 9.12 -9.87 -10.79
CA VAL A 204 7.91 -10.48 -10.19
C VAL A 204 6.66 -10.07 -10.97
N ALA A 205 6.52 -8.80 -11.34
CA ALA A 205 5.38 -8.36 -12.13
C ALA A 205 5.30 -9.06 -13.48
N GLY A 206 6.42 -9.14 -14.21
CA GLY A 206 6.51 -9.84 -15.48
C GLY A 206 6.24 -11.34 -15.36
N PHE A 207 6.81 -11.98 -14.33
CA PHE A 207 6.62 -13.41 -14.07
C PHE A 207 5.16 -13.74 -13.73
N THR A 208 4.59 -13.08 -12.72
CA THR A 208 3.23 -13.37 -12.27
C THR A 208 2.21 -13.07 -13.37
N SER A 209 2.36 -11.97 -14.10
CA SER A 209 1.41 -11.61 -15.17
C SER A 209 1.37 -12.67 -16.27
N VAL A 210 2.54 -13.10 -16.75
CA VAL A 210 2.63 -14.12 -17.81
C VAL A 210 2.18 -15.48 -17.30
N TYR A 211 2.66 -15.89 -16.12
CA TYR A 211 2.33 -17.20 -15.55
C TYR A 211 0.84 -17.35 -15.31
N LEU A 212 0.21 -16.32 -14.73
CA LEU A 212 -1.22 -16.34 -14.43
C LEU A 212 -2.06 -16.31 -15.71
N TYR A 213 -1.69 -15.50 -16.69
CA TYR A 213 -2.36 -15.47 -18.00
C TYR A 213 -2.29 -16.83 -18.70
N SER A 214 -1.11 -17.46 -18.69
CA SER A 214 -0.92 -18.77 -19.30
C SER A 214 -1.63 -19.88 -18.51
N SER A 215 -1.75 -19.76 -17.20
CA SER A 215 -2.59 -20.66 -16.39
C SER A 215 -4.06 -20.52 -16.79
N MET A 216 -4.60 -19.30 -16.88
CA MET A 216 -6.02 -19.07 -17.19
C MET A 216 -6.39 -19.49 -18.62
N THR A 217 -5.58 -19.11 -19.61
CA THR A 217 -5.89 -19.32 -21.04
C THR A 217 -5.35 -20.64 -21.58
N ARG A 218 -4.50 -21.34 -20.82
CA ARG A 218 -3.76 -22.53 -21.28
C ARG A 218 -2.88 -22.28 -22.51
N SER A 219 -2.52 -21.02 -22.76
CA SER A 219 -1.69 -20.59 -23.89
C SER A 219 -0.63 -19.58 -23.45
N THR A 220 0.53 -19.62 -24.09
CA THR A 220 1.60 -18.63 -23.92
C THR A 220 1.59 -17.57 -25.02
N HIS A 221 0.60 -17.57 -25.90
CA HIS A 221 0.53 -16.61 -26.99
C HIS A 221 0.47 -15.16 -26.48
N GLY A 222 1.30 -14.27 -27.02
CA GLY A 222 1.33 -12.85 -26.62
C GLY A 222 2.02 -12.54 -25.28
N TRP A 223 2.74 -13.48 -24.67
CA TRP A 223 3.41 -13.28 -23.39
C TRP A 223 4.38 -12.08 -23.35
N ARG A 224 5.07 -11.80 -24.47
CA ARG A 224 6.03 -10.68 -24.59
C ARG A 224 5.34 -9.33 -24.36
N ALA A 225 4.23 -9.10 -25.06
CA ALA A 225 3.48 -7.85 -24.94
C ALA A 225 2.88 -7.70 -23.53
N LEU A 226 2.36 -8.78 -22.95
CA LEU A 226 1.82 -8.76 -21.59
C LEU A 226 2.89 -8.45 -20.53
N SER A 227 4.08 -9.04 -20.66
CA SER A 227 5.20 -8.77 -19.74
C SER A 227 5.61 -7.29 -19.79
N LEU A 228 5.77 -6.72 -20.99
CA LEU A 228 6.10 -5.30 -21.16
C LEU A 228 4.98 -4.38 -20.65
N GLU A 229 3.72 -4.70 -20.93
CA GLU A 229 2.57 -3.94 -20.43
C GLU A 229 2.49 -3.94 -18.91
N SER A 230 2.67 -5.09 -18.26
CA SER A 230 2.65 -5.18 -16.79
C SER A 230 3.76 -4.35 -16.14
N THR A 231 4.95 -4.34 -16.75
CA THR A 231 6.11 -3.60 -16.25
C THR A 231 5.97 -2.09 -16.49
N GLY A 232 5.29 -1.72 -17.58
CA GLY A 232 5.11 -0.33 -17.99
C GLY A 232 3.88 0.37 -17.41
N ALA A 233 2.83 -0.38 -17.03
CA ALA A 233 1.52 0.19 -16.72
C ALA A 233 1.54 1.16 -15.52
N VAL A 234 2.04 0.71 -14.36
CA VAL A 234 2.04 1.52 -13.13
C VAL A 234 3.02 2.70 -13.24
N PRO A 235 4.30 2.51 -13.65
CA PRO A 235 5.21 3.63 -13.79
C PRO A 235 4.80 4.60 -14.90
N GLY A 236 4.22 4.10 -16.00
CA GLY A 236 3.69 4.94 -17.08
C GLY A 236 2.54 5.83 -16.59
N LEU A 237 1.62 5.28 -15.78
CA LEU A 237 0.58 6.07 -15.11
C LEU A 237 1.19 7.12 -14.17
N LEU A 238 2.19 6.74 -13.35
CA LEU A 238 2.85 7.66 -12.43
C LEU A 238 3.56 8.80 -13.16
N VAL A 239 4.27 8.52 -14.25
CA VAL A 239 4.93 9.54 -15.08
C VAL A 239 3.89 10.46 -15.73
N ALA A 240 2.79 9.92 -16.26
CA ALA A 240 1.73 10.74 -16.86
C ALA A 240 1.11 11.70 -15.82
N VAL A 241 0.81 11.19 -14.62
CA VAL A 241 0.27 12.00 -13.51
C VAL A 241 1.30 13.03 -13.03
N LEU A 242 2.57 12.64 -12.90
CA LEU A 242 3.66 13.52 -12.50
C LEU A 242 3.84 14.67 -13.49
N VAL A 243 3.85 14.38 -14.80
CA VAL A 243 3.97 15.39 -15.86
C VAL A 243 2.78 16.35 -15.80
N LEU A 244 1.55 15.82 -15.67
CA LEU A 244 0.35 16.66 -15.53
C LEU A 244 0.43 17.59 -14.31
N MET A 245 0.81 17.06 -13.15
CA MET A 245 0.99 17.87 -11.94
C MET A 245 2.11 18.88 -12.09
N ASN A 246 3.22 18.51 -12.72
CA ASN A 246 4.35 19.40 -12.93
C ASN A 246 3.97 20.59 -13.82
N LEU A 247 3.16 20.36 -14.86
CA LEU A 247 2.62 21.43 -15.71
C LEU A 247 1.73 22.40 -14.92
N LEU A 248 0.89 21.88 -14.01
CA LEU A 248 0.05 22.72 -13.13
C LEU A 248 0.90 23.57 -12.18
N ILE A 249 1.92 22.97 -11.56
CA ILE A 249 2.82 23.66 -10.62
C ILE A 249 3.64 24.73 -11.36
N MET A 250 4.17 24.39 -12.54
CA MET A 250 4.87 25.34 -13.41
C MET A 250 3.99 26.54 -13.79
N HIS A 251 2.72 26.31 -14.11
CA HIS A 251 1.78 27.38 -14.44
C HIS A 251 1.61 28.40 -13.29
N THR A 252 1.70 27.94 -12.04
CA THR A 252 1.62 28.83 -10.86
C THR A 252 2.91 29.57 -10.52
N GLY A 253 4.00 29.37 -11.28
CA GLY A 253 5.30 29.97 -10.98
C GLY A 253 5.94 29.48 -9.68
N SER A 254 5.48 28.32 -9.17
CA SER A 254 5.95 27.76 -7.90
C SER A 254 7.37 27.18 -8.05
N SER A 255 8.21 27.41 -7.04
CA SER A 255 9.54 26.80 -6.92
C SER A 255 9.50 25.28 -6.73
N GLY A 256 8.31 24.70 -6.51
CA GLY A 256 8.10 23.26 -6.43
C GLY A 256 8.07 22.54 -7.78
N ALA A 257 8.22 23.25 -8.90
CA ALA A 257 8.28 22.63 -10.23
C ALA A 257 9.55 21.77 -10.38
N ILE A 258 9.37 20.51 -10.76
CA ILE A 258 10.46 19.58 -10.99
C ILE A 258 11.12 19.93 -12.34
N PRO A 259 12.43 20.23 -12.36
CA PRO A 259 13.12 20.54 -13.60
C PRO A 259 13.22 19.28 -14.48
N LEU A 260 13.16 19.48 -15.80
CA LEU A 260 13.25 18.37 -16.76
C LEU A 260 14.52 17.52 -16.59
N SER A 261 15.63 18.16 -16.18
CA SER A 261 16.90 17.50 -15.87
C SER A 261 16.81 16.47 -14.75
N ALA A 262 15.85 16.61 -13.83
CA ALA A 262 15.59 15.61 -12.78
C ALA A 262 14.66 14.48 -13.25
N LEU A 263 13.78 14.74 -14.22
CA LEU A 263 12.84 13.74 -14.75
C LEU A 263 13.50 12.74 -15.71
N ILE A 264 14.41 13.22 -16.55
CA ILE A 264 15.14 12.39 -17.54
C ILE A 264 15.85 11.18 -16.90
N PRO A 265 16.68 11.32 -15.85
CA PRO A 265 17.38 10.18 -15.26
C PRO A 265 16.42 9.15 -14.63
N ILE A 266 15.30 9.60 -14.05
CA ILE A 266 14.26 8.70 -13.52
C ILE A 266 13.64 7.90 -14.66
N GLY A 267 13.30 8.56 -15.78
CA GLY A 267 12.76 7.91 -16.97
C GLY A 267 13.74 6.90 -17.59
N ILE A 268 15.02 7.25 -17.72
CA ILE A 268 16.06 6.36 -18.24
C ILE A 268 16.23 5.14 -17.33
N THR A 269 16.29 5.34 -16.02
CA THR A 269 16.44 4.23 -15.07
C THR A 269 15.26 3.27 -15.16
N TRP A 270 14.03 3.80 -15.26
CA TRP A 270 12.85 2.98 -15.49
C TRP A 270 12.92 2.17 -16.80
N LEU A 271 13.33 2.79 -17.91
CA LEU A 271 13.47 2.11 -19.20
C LEU A 271 14.56 1.05 -19.21
N LEU A 272 15.72 1.34 -18.64
CA LEU A 272 16.90 0.46 -18.69
C LEU A 272 16.90 -0.62 -17.61
N VAL A 273 16.19 -0.43 -16.50
CA VAL A 273 16.17 -1.39 -15.40
C VAL A 273 14.86 -2.18 -15.40
N CYS A 274 13.72 -1.51 -15.36
CA CYS A 274 12.44 -2.20 -15.18
C CYS A 274 12.09 -3.07 -16.38
N PHE A 275 12.13 -2.54 -17.61
CA PHE A 275 11.71 -3.29 -18.78
C PHE A 275 12.54 -4.56 -19.03
N PRO A 276 13.89 -4.54 -18.96
CA PRO A 276 14.67 -5.77 -19.09
C PRO A 276 14.38 -6.79 -17.98
N LEU A 277 14.26 -6.34 -16.73
CA LEU A 277 13.92 -7.22 -15.59
C LEU A 277 12.52 -7.81 -15.72
N GLY A 278 11.53 -7.01 -16.11
CA GLY A 278 10.17 -7.46 -16.37
C GLY A 278 10.08 -8.46 -17.52
N TYR A 279 10.82 -8.20 -18.60
CA TYR A 279 10.94 -9.12 -19.73
C TYR A 279 11.57 -10.45 -19.32
N LEU A 280 12.64 -10.42 -18.51
CA LEU A 280 13.26 -11.61 -17.94
C LEU A 280 12.26 -12.43 -17.11
N GLY A 281 11.46 -11.77 -16.26
CA GLY A 281 10.37 -12.40 -15.53
C GLY A 281 9.36 -13.10 -16.45
N GLY A 282 8.99 -12.45 -17.55
CA GLY A 282 8.11 -13.03 -18.57
C GLY A 282 8.71 -14.26 -19.27
N VAL A 283 10.01 -14.22 -19.59
CA VAL A 283 10.74 -15.37 -20.14
C VAL A 283 10.71 -16.55 -19.17
N MET A 284 11.02 -16.32 -17.89
CA MET A 284 11.00 -17.35 -16.85
C MET A 284 9.61 -17.98 -16.74
N ALA A 285 8.56 -17.17 -16.70
CA ALA A 285 7.18 -17.66 -16.64
C ALA A 285 6.79 -18.48 -17.87
N SER A 286 7.17 -18.07 -19.08
CA SER A 286 6.84 -18.78 -20.32
C SER A 286 7.46 -20.19 -20.41
N ARG A 287 8.57 -20.41 -19.69
CA ARG A 287 9.27 -21.70 -19.61
C ARG A 287 8.86 -22.53 -18.40
N THR A 288 8.07 -21.97 -17.48
CA THR A 288 7.64 -22.67 -16.28
C THR A 288 6.47 -23.60 -16.63
N PRO A 289 6.48 -24.87 -16.20
CA PRO A 289 5.37 -25.78 -16.44
C PRO A 289 4.08 -25.23 -15.80
N LEU A 290 2.99 -25.28 -16.56
CA LEU A 290 1.70 -24.79 -16.10
C LEU A 290 1.10 -25.78 -15.10
N VAL A 291 0.51 -25.24 -14.04
CA VAL A 291 -0.25 -26.03 -13.07
C VAL A 291 -1.46 -26.67 -13.75
N GLU A 292 -1.60 -27.98 -13.62
CA GLU A 292 -2.80 -28.69 -14.06
C GLU A 292 -3.99 -28.36 -13.16
N TYR A 293 -5.16 -28.11 -13.77
CA TYR A 293 -6.39 -27.92 -13.02
C TYR A 293 -6.92 -29.27 -12.57
N PRO A 294 -7.45 -29.36 -11.35
CA PRO A 294 -7.97 -30.63 -10.85
C PRO A 294 -9.10 -31.14 -11.74
N THR A 295 -9.98 -30.25 -12.21
CA THR A 295 -11.17 -30.61 -12.99
C THR A 295 -11.10 -30.10 -14.43
N LYS A 296 -11.70 -30.87 -15.36
CA LYS A 296 -11.88 -30.45 -16.75
C LYS A 296 -13.09 -29.52 -16.85
N THR A 297 -12.98 -28.49 -17.69
CA THR A 297 -14.06 -27.55 -17.93
C THR A 297 -15.08 -28.08 -18.94
N SER A 298 -16.38 -27.90 -18.70
CA SER A 298 -17.43 -28.20 -19.68
C SER A 298 -17.37 -27.24 -20.87
N GLN A 299 -17.85 -27.68 -22.04
CA GLN A 299 -17.96 -26.80 -23.20
C GLN A 299 -19.03 -25.72 -22.99
N ILE A 300 -20.19 -26.14 -22.47
CA ILE A 300 -21.33 -25.26 -22.21
C ILE A 300 -21.20 -24.69 -20.79
N PRO A 301 -21.19 -23.35 -20.64
CA PRO A 301 -21.19 -22.72 -19.32
C PRO A 301 -22.52 -22.95 -18.61
N ARG A 302 -22.49 -23.33 -17.34
CA ARG A 302 -23.69 -23.41 -16.52
C ARG A 302 -24.32 -22.02 -16.33
N GLU A 303 -25.65 -21.96 -16.35
CA GLU A 303 -26.37 -20.75 -16.00
C GLU A 303 -26.19 -20.42 -14.52
N VAL A 304 -25.72 -19.20 -14.22
CA VAL A 304 -25.63 -18.70 -12.86
C VAL A 304 -27.02 -18.24 -12.44
N PRO A 305 -27.58 -18.73 -11.32
CA PRO A 305 -28.93 -18.35 -10.89
C PRO A 305 -29.03 -16.83 -10.71
N TYR A 306 -29.85 -16.18 -11.55
CA TYR A 306 -30.14 -14.76 -11.44
C TYR A 306 -31.28 -14.56 -10.44
N GLU A 307 -30.91 -14.47 -9.17
CA GLU A 307 -31.85 -13.98 -8.16
C GLU A 307 -31.94 -12.46 -8.29
N GLY A 308 -33.14 -11.86 -8.24
CA GLY A 308 -33.33 -10.40 -8.37
C GLY A 308 -32.49 -9.55 -7.40
N ALA A 309 -32.01 -10.15 -6.30
CA ALA A 309 -31.10 -9.54 -5.32
C ALA A 309 -29.59 -9.84 -5.53
N ALA A 310 -29.20 -10.50 -6.62
CA ALA A 310 -27.80 -10.93 -6.84
C ALA A 310 -26.81 -9.76 -6.93
N ARG A 311 -27.21 -8.65 -7.56
CA ARG A 311 -26.39 -7.43 -7.64
C ARG A 311 -26.18 -6.81 -6.26
N TRP A 312 -27.26 -6.65 -5.49
CA TRP A 312 -27.22 -6.06 -4.15
C TRP A 312 -26.34 -6.87 -3.21
N ARG A 313 -26.43 -8.20 -3.21
CA ARG A 313 -25.54 -9.05 -2.38
C ARG A 313 -24.07 -8.93 -2.76
N THR A 314 -23.77 -8.88 -4.06
CA THR A 314 -22.38 -8.74 -4.54
C THR A 314 -21.79 -7.43 -4.03
N LEU A 315 -22.58 -6.36 -4.09
CA LEU A 315 -22.22 -5.05 -3.57
C LEU A 315 -22.09 -5.06 -2.03
N SER A 316 -23.01 -5.71 -1.31
CA SER A 316 -22.93 -5.85 0.15
C SER A 316 -21.68 -6.60 0.59
N MET A 317 -21.30 -7.70 -0.10
CA MET A 317 -20.06 -8.43 0.20
C MET A 317 -18.82 -7.58 -0.10
N PHE A 318 -18.84 -6.78 -1.17
CA PHE A 318 -17.77 -5.85 -1.49
C PHE A 318 -17.59 -4.79 -0.39
N PHE A 319 -18.65 -4.11 0.05
CA PHE A 319 -18.53 -3.11 1.10
C PHE A 319 -18.23 -3.73 2.47
N ALA A 320 -18.82 -4.87 2.81
CA ALA A 320 -18.55 -5.55 4.08
C ALA A 320 -17.10 -6.02 4.19
N SER A 321 -16.52 -6.56 3.10
CA SER A 321 -15.10 -6.92 3.07
C SER A 321 -14.20 -5.71 3.25
N GLY A 322 -14.48 -4.61 2.56
CA GLY A 322 -13.69 -3.38 2.69
C GLY A 322 -13.78 -2.75 4.08
N LEU A 323 -14.96 -2.77 4.72
CA LEU A 323 -15.17 -2.16 6.04
C LEU A 323 -14.37 -2.89 7.14
N LEU A 324 -14.35 -4.22 7.11
CA LEU A 324 -13.59 -5.02 8.08
C LEU A 324 -12.08 -4.75 7.97
N THR A 325 -11.56 -4.72 6.74
CA THR A 325 -10.15 -4.40 6.49
C THR A 325 -9.84 -2.93 6.82
N PHE A 326 -10.78 -2.01 6.58
CA PHE A 326 -10.62 -0.59 6.92
C PHE A 326 -10.48 -0.37 8.42
N GLY A 327 -11.31 -1.01 9.24
CA GLY A 327 -11.22 -0.94 10.69
C GLY A 327 -9.84 -1.32 11.24
N ASN A 328 -9.16 -2.26 10.57
CA ASN A 328 -7.80 -2.68 10.93
C ASN A 328 -6.73 -1.63 10.64
N VAL A 329 -6.85 -0.91 9.51
CA VAL A 329 -5.84 0.06 9.07
C VAL A 329 -6.14 1.50 9.51
N PHE A 330 -7.34 1.77 10.01
CA PHE A 330 -7.84 3.12 10.28
C PHE A 330 -6.93 3.96 11.17
N VAL A 331 -6.49 3.39 12.30
CA VAL A 331 -5.68 4.13 13.29
C VAL A 331 -4.31 4.49 12.70
N GLU A 332 -3.62 3.55 12.06
CA GLU A 332 -2.32 3.84 11.44
C GLU A 332 -2.45 4.74 10.22
N LEU A 333 -3.53 4.62 9.46
CA LEU A 333 -3.82 5.54 8.37
C LEU A 333 -4.00 6.98 8.89
N TYR A 334 -4.69 7.16 10.02
CA TYR A 334 -4.80 8.48 10.66
C TYR A 334 -3.41 9.05 10.97
N PHE A 335 -2.56 8.30 11.66
CA PHE A 335 -1.22 8.76 12.02
C PHE A 335 -0.33 9.02 10.80
N ALA A 336 -0.38 8.15 9.79
CA ALA A 336 0.34 8.34 8.54
C ALA A 336 -0.12 9.62 7.82
N MET A 337 -1.42 9.87 7.74
CA MET A 337 -1.99 11.07 7.10
C MET A 337 -1.64 12.35 7.86
N THR A 338 -1.78 12.34 9.18
CA THR A 338 -1.37 13.45 10.04
C THR A 338 0.11 13.75 9.93
N SER A 339 0.96 12.73 9.80
CA SER A 339 2.39 12.91 9.58
C SER A 339 2.69 13.53 8.21
N MET A 340 2.12 12.97 7.14
CA MET A 340 2.39 13.42 5.77
C MET A 340 1.89 14.85 5.50
N TRP A 341 0.71 15.20 6.02
CA TRP A 341 0.03 16.44 5.63
C TRP A 341 0.08 17.55 6.69
N GLN A 342 0.25 17.21 7.97
CA GLN A 342 0.34 18.21 9.07
C GLN A 342 1.76 18.30 9.67
N GLY A 343 2.72 17.52 9.19
CA GLY A 343 4.13 17.64 9.56
C GLY A 343 4.50 17.05 10.93
N TYR A 344 3.63 16.23 11.53
CA TYR A 344 3.96 15.52 12.76
C TYR A 344 4.99 14.42 12.49
N PHE A 345 5.96 14.24 13.38
CA PHE A 345 6.96 13.18 13.26
C PHE A 345 6.34 11.82 13.59
N TYR A 346 6.16 10.97 12.57
CA TYR A 346 5.73 9.58 12.74
C TYR A 346 6.84 8.65 12.27
N TYR A 347 7.43 7.91 13.21
CA TYR A 347 8.52 6.95 12.95
C TYR A 347 8.31 5.67 13.76
N LEU A 348 7.10 5.10 13.64
CA LEU A 348 6.75 3.84 14.29
C LEU A 348 6.66 2.74 13.23
N MET A 349 7.73 2.56 12.46
CA MET A 349 7.71 1.67 11.29
C MET A 349 7.44 0.20 11.64
N GLY A 350 7.82 -0.22 12.86
CA GLY A 350 7.46 -1.52 13.40
C GLY A 350 5.95 -1.70 13.60
N PHE A 351 5.22 -0.67 14.05
CA PHE A 351 3.77 -0.73 14.22
C PHE A 351 3.05 -0.83 12.87
N VAL A 352 3.48 -0.02 11.89
CA VAL A 352 2.97 -0.12 10.51
C VAL A 352 3.22 -1.51 9.92
N LEU A 353 4.40 -2.09 10.15
CA LEU A 353 4.73 -3.43 9.68
C LEU A 353 3.79 -4.49 10.29
N VAL A 354 3.58 -4.47 11.61
CA VAL A 354 2.68 -5.42 12.30
C VAL A 354 1.25 -5.28 11.78
N ILE A 355 0.73 -4.06 11.68
CA ILE A 355 -0.64 -3.83 11.20
C ILE A 355 -0.76 -4.16 9.71
N GLY A 356 0.29 -3.93 8.91
CA GLY A 356 0.39 -4.38 7.53
C GLY A 356 0.30 -5.90 7.41
N LEU A 357 1.04 -6.65 8.22
CA LEU A 357 0.97 -8.11 8.25
C LEU A 357 -0.43 -8.61 8.66
N LEU A 358 -1.04 -8.01 9.68
CA LEU A 358 -2.41 -8.34 10.08
C LEU A 358 -3.41 -8.02 8.96
N THR A 359 -3.22 -6.92 8.23
CA THR A 359 -4.05 -6.56 7.07
C THR A 359 -3.99 -7.64 5.98
N VAL A 360 -2.80 -8.19 5.72
CA VAL A 360 -2.62 -9.28 4.73
C VAL A 360 -3.38 -10.53 5.17
N VAL A 361 -3.29 -10.90 6.45
CA VAL A 361 -4.02 -12.06 7.01
C VAL A 361 -5.53 -11.84 6.93
N ILE A 362 -6.04 -10.68 7.33
CA ILE A 362 -7.46 -10.34 7.23
C ILE A 362 -7.93 -10.41 5.77
N THR A 363 -7.18 -9.82 4.85
CA THR A 363 -7.51 -9.83 3.41
C THR A 363 -7.56 -11.26 2.86
N ALA A 364 -6.61 -12.11 3.26
CA ALA A 364 -6.58 -13.52 2.89
C ALA A 364 -7.82 -14.27 3.40
N GLN A 365 -8.18 -14.10 4.67
CA GLN A 365 -9.34 -14.75 5.30
C GLN A 365 -10.66 -14.30 4.66
N ILE A 366 -10.83 -13.00 4.46
CA ILE A 366 -12.01 -12.42 3.79
C ILE A 366 -12.13 -12.98 2.36
N SER A 367 -11.02 -13.11 1.63
CA SER A 367 -11.04 -13.69 0.29
C SER A 367 -11.54 -15.13 0.30
N VAL A 368 -11.02 -15.98 1.18
CA VAL A 368 -11.47 -17.38 1.35
C VAL A 368 -12.97 -17.45 1.68
N VAL A 369 -13.41 -16.70 2.70
CA VAL A 369 -14.81 -16.71 3.16
C VAL A 369 -15.75 -16.26 2.04
N THR A 370 -15.43 -15.15 1.37
CA THR A 370 -16.31 -14.59 0.34
C THR A 370 -16.37 -15.47 -0.91
N VAL A 371 -15.27 -16.10 -1.31
CA VAL A 371 -15.25 -17.07 -2.43
C VAL A 371 -16.03 -18.33 -2.08
N TYR A 372 -15.86 -18.87 -0.88
CA TYR A 372 -16.64 -20.04 -0.42
C TYR A 372 -18.15 -19.76 -0.38
N VAL A 373 -18.54 -18.61 0.18
CA VAL A 373 -19.95 -18.15 0.22
C VAL A 373 -20.50 -17.93 -1.20
N GLN A 374 -19.66 -17.52 -2.15
CA GLN A 374 -20.03 -17.41 -3.55
C GLN A 374 -20.23 -18.79 -4.21
N PHE A 375 -19.36 -19.76 -3.94
CA PHE A 375 -19.51 -21.12 -4.46
C PHE A 375 -20.73 -21.86 -3.91
N CYS A 376 -21.08 -21.64 -2.65
CA CYS A 376 -22.31 -22.18 -2.06
C CYS A 376 -23.58 -21.69 -2.78
N ARG A 377 -23.49 -20.60 -3.55
CA ARG A 377 -24.58 -20.04 -4.36
C ARG A 377 -24.51 -20.43 -5.84
N HIS A 378 -23.66 -21.39 -6.20
CA HIS A 378 -23.51 -21.83 -7.59
C HIS A 378 -23.03 -20.72 -8.55
N ASP A 379 -22.29 -19.71 -8.06
CA ASP A 379 -21.65 -18.70 -8.92
C ASP A 379 -20.15 -19.00 -9.07
N TYR A 380 -19.73 -19.43 -10.26
CA TYR A 380 -18.33 -19.73 -10.58
C TYR A 380 -17.49 -18.50 -10.98
N ARG A 381 -18.06 -17.29 -11.03
CA ARG A 381 -17.36 -16.07 -11.49
C ARG A 381 -16.52 -15.44 -10.37
N TRP A 382 -15.65 -16.23 -9.75
CA TRP A 382 -14.89 -15.83 -8.56
C TRP A 382 -13.63 -15.01 -8.90
N TRP A 383 -13.08 -15.13 -10.11
CA TRP A 383 -11.81 -14.51 -10.52
C TRP A 383 -11.76 -13.00 -10.26
N TRP A 384 -12.62 -12.20 -10.89
CA TRP A 384 -12.67 -10.74 -10.67
C TRP A 384 -13.26 -10.38 -9.30
N GLN A 385 -14.18 -11.19 -8.80
CA GLN A 385 -14.85 -10.93 -7.53
C GLN A 385 -13.87 -11.02 -6.35
N SER A 386 -12.97 -11.99 -6.35
CA SER A 386 -11.91 -12.13 -5.34
C SER A 386 -10.94 -10.94 -5.39
N PHE A 387 -10.55 -10.50 -6.58
CA PHE A 387 -9.71 -9.31 -6.75
C PHE A 387 -10.39 -8.03 -6.23
N HIS A 388 -11.64 -7.77 -6.64
CA HIS A 388 -12.37 -6.57 -6.21
C HIS A 388 -12.64 -6.58 -4.69
N ARG A 389 -13.03 -7.71 -4.10
CA ARG A 389 -13.26 -7.82 -2.65
C ARG A 389 -11.97 -7.66 -1.84
N GLY A 390 -10.84 -8.18 -2.33
CA GLY A 390 -9.53 -7.96 -1.71
C GLY A 390 -9.12 -6.49 -1.70
N GLY A 391 -9.42 -5.74 -2.77
CA GLY A 391 -9.12 -4.31 -2.88
C GLY A 391 -10.14 -3.37 -2.24
N ALA A 392 -11.28 -3.87 -1.74
CA ALA A 392 -12.43 -3.05 -1.35
C ALA A 392 -12.13 -1.99 -0.27
N VAL A 393 -11.11 -2.21 0.57
CA VAL A 393 -10.66 -1.25 1.59
C VAL A 393 -10.28 0.11 1.01
N ALA A 394 -9.80 0.15 -0.24
CA ALA A 394 -9.37 1.38 -0.88
C ALA A 394 -10.51 2.40 -1.02
N VAL A 395 -11.76 1.94 -1.17
CA VAL A 395 -12.94 2.84 -1.23
C VAL A 395 -13.13 3.56 0.10
N PHE A 396 -12.95 2.85 1.22
CA PHE A 396 -13.05 3.45 2.56
C PHE A 396 -11.89 4.41 2.82
N ILE A 397 -10.67 4.08 2.37
CA ILE A 397 -9.52 5.00 2.43
C ILE A 397 -9.80 6.26 1.61
N ALA A 398 -10.40 6.15 0.42
CA ALA A 398 -10.75 7.30 -0.40
C ALA A 398 -11.79 8.20 0.28
N LEU A 399 -12.85 7.62 0.87
CA LEU A 399 -13.85 8.36 1.64
C LEU A 399 -13.22 9.06 2.84
N TYR A 400 -12.35 8.35 3.56
CA TYR A 400 -11.60 8.91 4.69
C TYR A 400 -10.69 10.06 4.25
N ALA A 401 -9.99 9.92 3.11
CA ALA A 401 -9.13 10.97 2.56
C ALA A 401 -9.91 12.24 2.21
N VAL A 402 -11.13 12.12 1.68
CA VAL A 402 -12.00 13.26 1.43
C VAL A 402 -12.44 13.91 2.74
N GLY A 403 -12.85 13.12 3.73
CA GLY A 403 -13.18 13.63 5.06
C GLY A 403 -12.00 14.34 5.73
N PHE A 404 -10.80 13.78 5.62
CA PHE A 404 -9.57 14.36 6.15
C PHE A 404 -9.24 15.72 5.49
N LEU A 405 -9.46 15.85 4.18
CA LEU A 405 -9.32 17.12 3.47
C LEU A 405 -10.26 18.20 4.02
N VAL A 406 -11.54 17.85 4.19
CA VAL A 406 -12.58 18.81 4.60
C VAL A 406 -12.43 19.21 6.06
N TRP A 407 -12.15 18.26 6.96
CA TRP A 407 -12.18 18.51 8.40
C TRP A 407 -10.82 18.81 9.01
N SER A 408 -9.73 18.21 8.51
CA SER A 408 -8.39 18.34 9.12
C SER A 408 -7.46 19.29 8.35
N LEU A 409 -7.72 19.51 7.06
CA LEU A 409 -6.93 20.38 6.17
C LEU A 409 -7.73 21.62 5.73
N ASN A 410 -8.65 22.10 6.56
CA ASN A 410 -9.48 23.28 6.28
C ASN A 410 -8.68 24.56 5.96
N ASN A 411 -7.45 24.67 6.46
CA ASN A 411 -6.54 25.79 6.21
C ASN A 411 -5.79 25.70 4.88
N LEU A 412 -5.93 24.59 4.13
CA LEU A 412 -5.23 24.40 2.86
C LEU A 412 -5.86 25.29 1.77
N SER A 413 -5.31 26.50 1.60
CA SER A 413 -5.77 27.45 0.59
C SER A 413 -5.13 27.21 -0.77
N GLY A 414 -5.92 27.31 -1.84
CA GLY A 414 -5.44 27.32 -3.22
C GLY A 414 -5.73 26.02 -3.98
N PHE A 415 -6.14 26.19 -5.24
CA PHE A 415 -6.51 25.08 -6.13
C PHE A 415 -5.37 24.06 -6.30
N THR A 416 -4.14 24.54 -6.51
CA THR A 416 -2.97 23.67 -6.74
C THR A 416 -2.67 22.76 -5.55
N SER A 417 -2.76 23.25 -4.32
CA SER A 417 -2.54 22.47 -3.10
C SER A 417 -3.58 21.36 -2.95
N ILE A 418 -4.86 21.68 -3.20
CA ILE A 418 -5.96 20.70 -3.16
C ILE A 418 -5.78 19.66 -4.28
N ALA A 419 -5.40 20.09 -5.49
CA ALA A 419 -5.17 19.18 -6.61
C ALA A 419 -4.03 18.20 -6.32
N VAL A 420 -2.89 18.68 -5.79
CA VAL A 420 -1.76 17.82 -5.40
C VAL A 420 -2.18 16.81 -4.33
N TYR A 421 -2.93 17.26 -3.31
CA TYR A 421 -3.47 16.36 -2.28
C TYR A 421 -4.33 15.25 -2.87
N LEU A 422 -5.34 15.61 -3.68
CA LEU A 422 -6.26 14.63 -4.27
C LEU A 422 -5.53 13.64 -5.18
N VAL A 423 -4.55 14.12 -5.94
CA VAL A 423 -3.77 13.28 -6.84
C VAL A 423 -2.91 12.29 -6.06
N TYR A 424 -2.18 12.75 -5.05
CA TYR A 424 -1.35 11.86 -4.22
C TYR A 424 -2.21 10.82 -3.48
N MET A 425 -3.36 11.23 -2.94
CA MET A 425 -4.29 10.31 -2.29
C MET A 425 -4.92 9.32 -3.28
N SER A 426 -5.23 9.75 -4.49
CA SER A 426 -5.76 8.85 -5.54
C SER A 426 -4.74 7.79 -5.97
N LEU A 427 -3.46 8.16 -6.07
CA LEU A 427 -2.37 7.23 -6.36
C LEU A 427 -2.19 6.22 -5.22
N LEU A 428 -2.22 6.67 -3.96
CA LEU A 428 -2.16 5.80 -2.78
C LEU A 428 -3.34 4.82 -2.76
N VAL A 429 -4.57 5.31 -2.95
CA VAL A 429 -5.79 4.50 -3.00
C VAL A 429 -5.71 3.46 -4.13
N GLY A 430 -5.26 3.86 -5.32
CA GLY A 430 -5.06 2.95 -6.46
C GLY A 430 -4.02 1.86 -6.16
N ALA A 431 -2.88 2.24 -5.55
CA ALA A 431 -1.85 1.29 -5.16
C ALA A 431 -2.34 0.28 -4.11
N VAL A 432 -3.09 0.73 -3.09
CA VAL A 432 -3.71 -0.15 -2.08
C VAL A 432 -4.75 -1.08 -2.72
N TYR A 433 -5.58 -0.57 -3.63
CA TYR A 433 -6.59 -1.37 -4.32
C TYR A 433 -5.97 -2.52 -5.11
N ILE A 434 -4.95 -2.21 -5.92
CA ILE A 434 -4.29 -3.21 -6.79
C ILE A 434 -3.49 -4.19 -5.93
N SER A 435 -2.76 -3.73 -4.90
CA SER A 435 -1.95 -4.60 -4.04
C SER A 435 -2.80 -5.59 -3.22
N LEU A 436 -3.78 -5.10 -2.45
CA LEU A 436 -4.63 -5.97 -1.63
C LEU A 436 -5.59 -6.80 -2.48
N GLY A 437 -6.04 -6.28 -3.62
CA GLY A 437 -6.79 -7.06 -4.61
C GLY A 437 -5.98 -8.24 -5.14
N SER A 438 -4.68 -8.05 -5.37
CA SER A 438 -3.78 -9.14 -5.81
C SER A 438 -3.59 -10.20 -4.74
N ILE A 439 -3.41 -9.81 -3.48
CA ILE A 439 -3.33 -10.74 -2.34
C ILE A 439 -4.62 -11.56 -2.22
N GLY A 440 -5.77 -10.88 -2.24
CA GLY A 440 -7.08 -11.53 -2.20
C GLY A 440 -7.24 -12.53 -3.34
N PHE A 441 -6.88 -12.14 -4.57
CA PHE A 441 -6.92 -13.01 -5.73
C PHE A 441 -6.02 -14.24 -5.61
N VAL A 442 -4.75 -14.07 -5.22
CA VAL A 442 -3.78 -15.17 -5.11
C VAL A 442 -4.26 -16.19 -4.08
N VAL A 443 -4.72 -15.73 -2.92
CA VAL A 443 -5.27 -16.61 -1.87
C VAL A 443 -6.51 -17.34 -2.36
N ALA A 444 -7.43 -16.64 -3.04
CA ALA A 444 -8.62 -17.27 -3.63
C ALA A 444 -8.26 -18.34 -4.68
N PHE A 445 -7.24 -18.09 -5.51
CA PHE A 445 -6.79 -19.04 -6.52
C PHE A 445 -6.24 -20.32 -5.87
N TRP A 446 -5.39 -20.18 -4.84
CA TRP A 446 -4.88 -21.32 -4.07
C TRP A 446 -5.99 -22.08 -3.35
N PHE A 447 -6.90 -21.38 -2.69
CA PHE A 447 -8.05 -21.98 -2.00
C PHE A 447 -8.94 -22.77 -2.98
N THR A 448 -9.28 -22.17 -4.11
CA THR A 448 -10.10 -22.81 -5.16
C THR A 448 -9.42 -24.06 -5.71
N ARG A 449 -8.12 -24.02 -5.96
CA ARG A 449 -7.39 -25.21 -6.38
C ARG A 449 -7.41 -26.30 -5.31
N SER A 450 -7.17 -25.94 -4.06
CA SER A 450 -7.13 -26.90 -2.95
C SER A 450 -8.47 -27.60 -2.73
N ILE A 451 -9.58 -26.85 -2.68
CA ILE A 451 -10.91 -27.41 -2.40
C ILE A 451 -11.45 -28.30 -3.53
N PHE A 452 -11.11 -27.99 -4.80
CA PHE A 452 -11.52 -28.82 -5.95
C PHE A 452 -10.54 -29.96 -6.25
N ALA A 453 -9.29 -29.89 -5.78
CA ALA A 453 -8.36 -31.02 -5.85
C ALA A 453 -8.74 -32.11 -4.86
N SER A 454 -9.11 -31.74 -3.62
CA SER A 454 -9.61 -32.70 -2.63
C SER A 454 -10.91 -33.38 -3.06
N ALA A 455 -11.77 -32.67 -3.80
CA ALA A 455 -13.01 -33.24 -4.32
C ALA A 455 -12.83 -34.22 -5.50
N LYS A 456 -11.62 -34.36 -6.08
CA LYS A 456 -11.33 -35.30 -7.19
C LYS A 456 -10.65 -36.60 -6.72
N SER A 457 -10.07 -36.60 -5.52
CA SER A 457 -9.66 -37.86 -4.87
C SER A 457 -10.86 -38.71 -4.39
N ASP A 458 -12.08 -38.17 -4.51
CA ASP A 458 -13.38 -38.87 -4.45
C ASP A 458 -13.80 -39.38 -5.85
#